data_AF-A0A2V7JAD6-F1
#
_entry.id   AF-A0A2V7JAD6-F1
#
_cell.length_a   1.000
_cell.length_b   1.000
_cell.length_c   1.000
_cell.angle_alpha   90.00
_cell.angle_beta   90.00
_cell.angle_gamma   90.00
#
_symmetry.space_group_name_H-M   'P 1'
#
loop_
_entity.id
_entity.type
_entity.pdbx_description
1 polymer ?
#
loop_
_entity_poly.entity_id
_entity_poly.type
_entity_poly.pdbx_seq_one_letter_code
_entity_poly.pdbx_strand_id
1 'polypeptide(L)'
;FGDGAGATMVRKSTNGRGILSAYLKTDGTLAELLYRPGGGATHPPSEELLKDHSYYIKMAGREVFKAAVLSMADACDHALQRAGLDAGAIDLLIPHQANIRIIEATAKHAGVPMDKVYVNVDRFGNTSAASIAIALDEAVTCGRLKPGMIVMFCAFGAGFTWGSMVVRW
;
A
#
# COMPACT_ATOMS: atom_id res chain seq x y z
N PHE A 1 12.61 8.16 -0.63
CA PHE A 1 11.86 7.88 0.61
C PHE A 1 11.58 9.20 1.30
N GLY A 2 10.50 9.27 2.06
CA GLY A 2 10.16 10.40 2.92
C GLY A 2 9.77 9.90 4.30
N ASP A 3 9.75 10.82 5.27
CA ASP A 3 9.31 10.53 6.63
C ASP A 3 7.88 11.04 6.82
N GLY A 4 7.06 10.30 7.55
CA GLY A 4 5.68 10.68 7.79
C GLY A 4 4.95 9.74 8.74
N ALA A 5 3.81 10.20 9.22
CA ALA A 5 2.90 9.42 10.04
C ALA A 5 1.46 9.73 9.63
N GLY A 6 0.57 8.77 9.83
CA GLY A 6 -0.87 8.96 9.69
C GLY A 6 -1.60 8.06 10.68
N ALA A 7 -2.81 8.44 11.04
CA ALA A 7 -3.61 7.74 12.03
C ALA A 7 -5.08 7.65 11.58
N THR A 8 -5.79 6.66 12.10
CA THR A 8 -7.23 6.51 11.85
C THR A 8 -7.90 6.02 13.13
N MET A 9 -9.06 6.58 13.44
CA MET A 9 -9.90 6.14 14.55
C MET A 9 -11.02 5.24 14.01
N VAL A 10 -11.06 3.99 14.46
CA VAL A 10 -12.09 3.04 14.09
C VAL A 10 -13.08 2.89 15.24
N ARG A 11 -14.37 2.94 14.93
CA ARG A 11 -15.46 2.77 15.91
C ARG A 11 -16.46 1.76 15.38
N LYS A 12 -17.19 1.11 16.29
CA LYS A 12 -18.30 0.24 15.94
C LYS A 12 -19.35 1.03 15.14
N SER A 13 -19.79 0.47 14.02
CA SER A 13 -20.81 1.03 13.15
C SER A 13 -22.10 0.19 13.23
N THR A 14 -23.26 0.84 13.06
CA THR A 14 -24.58 0.19 13.04
C THR A 14 -25.38 0.45 11.77
N ASN A 15 -24.81 1.19 10.80
CA ASN A 15 -25.51 1.67 9.60
C ASN A 15 -24.93 1.12 8.29
N GLY A 16 -24.29 -0.05 8.33
CA GLY A 16 -23.75 -0.70 7.13
C GLY A 16 -22.48 -0.05 6.55
N ARG A 17 -21.93 1.00 7.17
CA ARG A 17 -20.57 1.52 6.89
C ARG A 17 -19.50 0.65 7.56
N GLY A 18 -18.31 0.61 6.97
CA GLY A 18 -17.17 -0.10 7.53
C GLY A 18 -16.45 -1.00 6.52
N ILE A 19 -15.62 -1.89 7.04
CA ILE A 19 -14.82 -2.82 6.24
C ILE A 19 -15.74 -3.87 5.64
N LEU A 20 -15.82 -3.92 4.31
CA LEU A 20 -16.59 -4.91 3.56
C LEU A 20 -15.76 -6.19 3.36
N SER A 21 -14.47 -6.03 3.08
CA SER A 21 -13.54 -7.15 2.91
C SER A 21 -12.11 -6.72 3.20
N ALA A 22 -11.28 -7.72 3.54
CA ALA A 22 -9.84 -7.57 3.61
C ALA A 22 -9.15 -8.83 3.07
N TYR A 23 -7.99 -8.64 2.46
CA TYR A 23 -7.09 -9.68 2.01
C TYR A 23 -5.66 -9.30 2.40
N LEU A 24 -4.91 -10.27 2.94
CA LEU A 24 -3.53 -10.12 3.39
C LEU A 24 -2.77 -11.38 2.99
N LYS A 25 -1.56 -11.21 2.45
CA LYS A 25 -0.70 -12.32 2.01
C LYS A 25 0.78 -11.95 2.19
N THR A 26 1.59 -12.97 2.32
CA THR A 26 3.05 -12.87 2.43
C THR A 26 3.72 -13.96 1.61
N ASP A 27 4.91 -13.66 1.10
CA ASP A 27 5.81 -14.62 0.48
C ASP A 27 7.25 -14.32 0.90
N GLY A 28 7.74 -15.10 1.87
CA GLY A 28 9.08 -14.98 2.42
C GLY A 28 10.20 -15.35 1.44
N THR A 29 9.89 -16.05 0.34
CA THR A 29 10.90 -16.39 -0.67
C THR A 29 11.40 -15.15 -1.43
N LEU A 30 10.66 -14.04 -1.34
CA LEU A 30 10.99 -12.75 -1.95
C LEU A 30 11.67 -11.77 -0.98
N ALA A 31 12.05 -12.22 0.23
CA ALA A 31 12.61 -11.35 1.27
C ALA A 31 13.83 -10.54 0.79
N GLU A 32 14.68 -11.13 -0.04
CA GLU A 32 15.90 -10.49 -0.54
C GLU A 32 15.65 -9.44 -1.64
N LEU A 33 14.41 -9.30 -2.13
CA LEU A 33 14.08 -8.24 -3.09
C LEU A 33 14.14 -6.84 -2.47
N LEU A 34 13.79 -6.72 -1.19
CA LEU A 34 13.76 -5.46 -0.46
C LEU A 34 14.00 -5.72 1.04
N TYR A 35 15.19 -5.40 1.52
CA TYR A 35 15.58 -5.70 2.90
C TYR A 35 16.69 -4.76 3.39
N ARG A 36 16.98 -4.82 4.69
CA ARG A 36 18.13 -4.17 5.31
C ARG A 36 19.05 -5.26 5.89
N PRO A 37 20.22 -5.52 5.29
CA PRO A 37 21.07 -6.65 5.68
C PRO A 37 21.52 -6.62 7.14
N GLY A 38 21.80 -5.43 7.68
CA GLY A 38 22.36 -5.25 9.02
C GLY A 38 21.65 -4.24 9.91
N GLY A 39 22.15 -4.13 11.14
CA GLY A 39 21.59 -3.29 12.20
C GLY A 39 20.41 -3.94 12.91
N GLY A 40 20.30 -5.26 12.84
CA GLY A 40 19.29 -6.09 13.54
C GLY A 40 19.97 -7.17 14.37
N ALA A 41 19.21 -8.11 14.92
CA ALA A 41 19.78 -9.14 15.81
C ALA A 41 20.76 -10.11 15.09
N THR A 42 20.54 -10.38 13.80
CA THR A 42 21.39 -11.28 12.99
C THR A 42 22.74 -10.66 12.63
N HIS A 43 22.78 -9.35 12.44
CA HIS A 43 23.99 -8.55 12.24
C HIS A 43 23.89 -7.29 13.11
N PRO A 44 24.25 -7.39 14.40
CA PRO A 44 24.15 -6.28 15.35
C PRO A 44 24.98 -5.06 14.92
N PRO A 45 24.64 -3.86 15.40
CA PRO A 45 25.45 -2.66 15.16
C PRO A 45 26.92 -2.87 15.59
N SER A 46 27.85 -2.58 14.68
CA SER A 46 29.30 -2.68 14.89
C SER A 46 30.04 -1.65 14.04
N GLU A 47 31.34 -1.44 14.29
CA GLU A 47 32.18 -0.61 13.42
C GLU A 47 32.34 -1.19 12.01
N GLU A 48 32.28 -2.52 11.86
CA GLU A 48 32.36 -3.19 10.56
C GLU A 48 31.15 -2.84 9.68
N LEU A 49 29.96 -2.81 10.28
CA LEU A 49 28.73 -2.41 9.62
C LEU A 49 28.78 -0.95 9.11
N LEU A 50 29.50 -0.07 9.80
CA LEU A 50 29.75 1.31 9.33
C LEU A 50 30.61 1.34 8.06
N LYS A 51 31.56 0.40 7.93
CA LYS A 51 32.49 0.30 6.79
C LYS A 51 31.85 -0.36 5.57
N ASP A 52 31.04 -1.40 5.76
CA ASP A 52 30.42 -2.15 4.66
C ASP A 52 29.05 -1.59 4.21
N HIS A 53 28.51 -0.65 4.99
CA HIS A 53 27.23 0.02 4.74
C HIS A 53 26.02 -0.94 4.66
N SER A 54 26.10 -2.10 5.30
CA SER A 54 25.04 -3.12 5.37
C SER A 54 23.77 -2.66 6.11
N TYR A 55 23.82 -1.50 6.77
CA TYR A 55 22.66 -0.84 7.39
C TYR A 55 21.77 -0.05 6.42
N TYR A 56 22.17 0.12 5.16
CA TYR A 56 21.27 0.70 4.16
C TYR A 56 20.32 -0.34 3.58
N ILE A 57 19.16 0.12 3.13
CA ILE A 57 18.21 -0.70 2.38
C ILE A 57 18.86 -1.17 1.07
N LYS A 58 18.73 -2.46 0.79
CA LYS A 58 19.03 -3.07 -0.51
C LYS A 58 17.71 -3.35 -1.23
N MET A 59 17.69 -3.06 -2.52
CA MET A 59 16.49 -3.18 -3.35
C MET A 59 16.83 -3.66 -4.75
N ALA A 60 16.27 -4.80 -5.16
CA ALA A 60 16.27 -5.26 -6.54
C ALA A 60 15.15 -4.56 -7.32
N GLY A 61 15.36 -3.29 -7.69
CA GLY A 61 14.27 -2.37 -8.09
C GLY A 61 13.35 -2.87 -9.21
N ARG A 62 13.89 -3.57 -10.22
CA ARG A 62 13.09 -4.11 -11.33
C ARG A 62 12.21 -5.28 -10.88
N GLU A 63 12.77 -6.16 -10.07
CA GLU A 63 12.12 -7.34 -9.52
C GLU A 63 11.06 -6.92 -8.48
N VAL A 64 11.38 -5.94 -7.64
CA VAL A 64 10.43 -5.28 -6.72
C VAL A 64 9.26 -4.68 -7.47
N PHE A 65 9.50 -3.94 -8.57
CA PHE A 65 8.42 -3.39 -9.38
C PHE A 65 7.47 -4.47 -9.89
N LYS A 66 8.02 -5.55 -10.46
CA LYS A 66 7.22 -6.67 -11.00
C LYS A 66 6.42 -7.36 -9.91
N ALA A 67 7.07 -7.71 -8.80
CA ALA A 67 6.43 -8.35 -7.65
C ALA A 67 5.32 -7.46 -7.08
N ALA A 68 5.59 -6.17 -6.88
CA ALA A 68 4.62 -5.20 -6.36
C ALA A 68 3.34 -5.12 -7.20
N VAL A 69 3.48 -4.98 -8.52
CA VAL A 69 2.32 -4.87 -9.42
C VAL A 69 1.48 -6.13 -9.39
N LEU A 70 2.10 -7.32 -9.48
CA LEU A 70 1.40 -8.61 -9.44
C LEU A 70 0.74 -8.86 -8.08
N SER A 71 1.44 -8.60 -6.98
CA SER A 71 0.94 -8.76 -5.62
C SER A 71 -0.24 -7.84 -5.32
N MET A 72 -0.17 -6.56 -5.71
CA MET A 72 -1.27 -5.63 -5.47
C MET A 72 -2.48 -5.92 -6.35
N ALA A 73 -2.26 -6.35 -7.60
CA ALA A 73 -3.31 -6.88 -8.46
C ALA A 73 -4.06 -8.06 -7.81
N ASP A 74 -3.32 -9.10 -7.39
CA ASP A 74 -3.84 -10.27 -6.65
C ASP A 74 -4.64 -9.83 -5.41
N ALA A 75 -4.13 -8.84 -4.67
CA ALA A 75 -4.82 -8.30 -3.51
C ALA A 75 -6.16 -7.65 -3.85
N CYS A 76 -6.18 -6.78 -4.86
CA CYS A 76 -7.38 -6.08 -5.30
C CYS A 76 -8.46 -7.06 -5.75
N ASP A 77 -8.11 -8.03 -6.58
CA ASP A 77 -9.06 -9.03 -7.10
C ASP A 77 -9.67 -9.85 -5.97
N HIS A 78 -8.86 -10.34 -5.04
CA HIS A 78 -9.36 -11.10 -3.89
C HIS A 78 -10.22 -10.25 -2.94
N ALA A 79 -9.87 -8.98 -2.71
CA ALA A 79 -10.65 -8.10 -1.86
C ALA A 79 -12.01 -7.76 -2.52
N LEU A 80 -12.04 -7.48 -3.82
CA LEU A 80 -13.26 -7.25 -4.59
C LEU A 80 -14.16 -8.49 -4.59
N GLN A 81 -13.60 -9.67 -4.90
CA GLN A 81 -14.32 -10.93 -4.88
C GLN A 81 -14.95 -11.20 -3.50
N ARG A 82 -14.20 -11.00 -2.41
CA ARG A 82 -14.70 -11.18 -1.04
C ARG A 82 -15.78 -10.17 -0.65
N ALA A 83 -15.74 -8.97 -1.22
CA ALA A 83 -16.78 -7.96 -1.02
C ALA A 83 -18.04 -8.20 -1.88
N GLY A 84 -17.98 -9.11 -2.86
CA GLY A 84 -19.04 -9.31 -3.84
C GLY A 84 -19.23 -8.09 -4.74
N LEU A 85 -18.14 -7.39 -5.07
CA LEU A 85 -18.14 -6.16 -5.85
C LEU A 85 -17.23 -6.30 -7.07
N ASP A 86 -17.60 -5.58 -8.13
CA ASP A 86 -16.76 -5.42 -9.32
C ASP A 86 -15.96 -4.11 -9.22
N ALA A 87 -14.88 -4.00 -9.99
CA ALA A 87 -14.03 -2.80 -10.06
C ALA A 87 -14.82 -1.49 -10.31
N GLY A 88 -15.90 -1.56 -11.09
CA GLY A 88 -16.76 -0.40 -11.40
C GLY A 88 -17.47 0.19 -10.18
N ALA A 89 -17.64 -0.59 -9.11
CA ALA A 89 -18.24 -0.14 -7.85
C ALA A 89 -17.27 0.68 -6.98
N ILE A 90 -15.97 0.70 -7.31
CA ILE A 90 -14.98 1.49 -6.57
C ILE A 90 -15.10 2.96 -6.97
N ASP A 91 -15.34 3.81 -5.98
CA ASP A 91 -15.41 5.26 -6.15
C ASP A 91 -14.04 5.91 -6.01
N LEU A 92 -13.17 5.34 -5.16
CA LEU A 92 -11.82 5.82 -4.94
C LEU A 92 -10.86 4.66 -4.62
N LEU A 93 -9.71 4.61 -5.29
CA LEU A 93 -8.58 3.74 -4.96
C LEU A 93 -7.48 4.58 -4.29
N ILE A 94 -7.07 4.18 -3.09
CA ILE A 94 -5.95 4.77 -2.36
C ILE A 94 -4.85 3.70 -2.21
N PRO A 95 -3.89 3.63 -3.14
CA PRO A 95 -2.81 2.66 -3.09
C PRO A 95 -1.64 3.13 -2.22
N HIS A 96 -0.73 2.22 -1.89
CA HIS A 96 0.57 2.54 -1.33
C HIS A 96 1.33 3.50 -2.26
N GLN A 97 1.80 4.62 -1.72
CA GLN A 97 2.46 5.70 -2.46
C GLN A 97 3.96 5.39 -2.67
N ALA A 98 4.27 4.30 -3.37
CA ALA A 98 5.65 3.86 -3.59
C ALA A 98 6.31 4.57 -4.79
N ASN A 99 5.64 4.53 -5.94
CA ASN A 99 6.11 5.06 -7.21
C ASN A 99 4.90 5.20 -8.16
N ILE A 100 4.82 6.30 -8.91
CA ILE A 100 3.69 6.55 -9.82
C ILE A 100 3.47 5.44 -10.85
N ARG A 101 4.54 4.82 -11.36
CA ARG A 101 4.45 3.74 -12.36
C ARG A 101 3.84 2.45 -11.78
N ILE A 102 4.07 2.19 -10.49
CA ILE A 102 3.47 1.06 -9.78
C ILE A 102 1.98 1.35 -9.58
N ILE A 103 1.65 2.56 -9.14
CA ILE A 103 0.26 3.02 -8.93
C ILE A 103 -0.55 2.88 -10.22
N GLU A 104 -0.05 3.40 -11.34
CA GLU A 104 -0.69 3.33 -12.66
C GLU A 104 -0.91 1.88 -13.10
N ALA A 105 0.10 1.03 -12.94
CA ALA A 105 0.01 -0.38 -13.34
C ALA A 105 -1.01 -1.15 -12.48
N THR A 106 -1.05 -0.91 -11.17
CA THR A 106 -2.04 -1.50 -10.26
C THR A 106 -3.44 -1.01 -10.55
N ALA A 107 -3.64 0.29 -10.77
CA ALA A 107 -4.94 0.86 -11.12
C ALA A 107 -5.48 0.28 -12.43
N LYS A 108 -4.61 0.20 -13.45
CA LYS A 108 -4.93 -0.43 -14.74
C LYS A 108 -5.34 -1.90 -14.57
N HIS A 109 -4.62 -2.66 -13.76
CA HIS A 109 -4.95 -4.07 -13.52
C HIS A 109 -6.28 -4.23 -12.79
N ALA A 110 -6.52 -3.41 -11.75
CA ALA A 110 -7.75 -3.40 -10.99
C ALA A 110 -8.95 -2.81 -11.76
N GLY A 111 -8.79 -2.38 -13.01
CA GLY A 111 -9.86 -1.76 -13.80
C GLY A 111 -10.34 -0.41 -13.27
N VAL A 112 -9.54 0.28 -12.46
CA VAL A 112 -9.89 1.58 -11.86
C VAL A 112 -9.24 2.70 -12.68
N PRO A 113 -10.01 3.64 -13.25
CA PRO A 113 -9.44 4.75 -14.01
C PRO A 113 -8.69 5.72 -13.08
N MET A 114 -7.64 6.35 -13.60
CA MET A 114 -6.72 7.18 -12.80
C MET A 114 -7.39 8.39 -12.14
N ASP A 115 -8.49 8.90 -12.70
CA ASP A 115 -9.30 9.96 -12.09
C ASP A 115 -10.02 9.51 -10.80
N LYS A 116 -10.14 8.20 -10.57
CA LYS A 116 -10.59 7.57 -9.32
C LYS A 116 -9.43 7.07 -8.45
N VAL A 117 -8.18 7.42 -8.76
CA VAL A 117 -7.02 7.07 -7.93
C VAL A 117 -6.57 8.31 -7.15
N TYR A 118 -6.25 8.15 -5.87
CA TYR A 118 -5.60 9.20 -5.09
C TYR A 118 -4.08 9.05 -5.14
N VAL A 119 -3.39 10.12 -5.53
CA VAL A 119 -1.93 10.15 -5.69
C VAL A 119 -1.38 11.39 -5.01
N ASN A 120 -0.39 11.22 -4.13
CA ASN A 120 0.37 12.30 -3.51
C ASN A 120 1.86 11.98 -3.34
N VAL A 121 2.35 10.92 -4.00
CA VAL A 121 3.76 10.50 -3.97
C VAL A 121 4.72 11.58 -4.49
N ASP A 122 4.24 12.48 -5.36
CA ASP A 122 4.98 13.64 -5.87
C ASP A 122 5.27 14.69 -4.80
N ARG A 123 4.44 14.76 -3.75
CA ARG A 123 4.56 15.74 -2.66
C ARG A 123 5.29 15.19 -1.43
N PHE A 124 5.05 13.94 -1.05
CA PHE A 124 5.60 13.34 0.18
C PHE A 124 6.64 12.24 -0.06
N GLY A 125 6.76 11.75 -1.30
CA GLY A 125 7.53 10.55 -1.59
C GLY A 125 6.94 9.29 -0.93
N ASN A 126 7.75 8.23 -0.89
CA ASN A 126 7.40 6.98 -0.24
C ASN A 126 7.67 7.05 1.28
N THR A 127 6.59 7.18 2.06
CA THR A 127 6.57 7.19 3.54
C THR A 127 6.22 5.82 4.16
N SER A 128 6.44 4.73 3.40
CA SER A 128 6.17 3.36 3.82
C SER A 128 4.71 3.19 4.30
N ALA A 129 4.50 2.62 5.48
CA ALA A 129 3.17 2.35 6.05
C ALA A 129 2.31 3.62 6.26
N ALA A 130 2.91 4.80 6.41
CA ALA A 130 2.16 6.04 6.61
C ALA A 130 1.44 6.53 5.34
N SER A 131 1.91 6.11 4.16
CA SER A 131 1.47 6.62 2.87
C SER A 131 -0.05 6.55 2.64
N ILE A 132 -0.69 5.43 2.99
CA ILE A 132 -2.14 5.26 2.82
C ILE A 132 -2.90 6.16 3.79
N ALA A 133 -2.47 6.25 5.05
CA ALA A 133 -3.15 7.07 6.05
C ALA A 133 -3.04 8.57 5.74
N ILE A 134 -1.89 9.03 5.24
CA ILE A 134 -1.71 10.40 4.76
C ILE A 134 -2.61 10.67 3.55
N ALA A 135 -2.59 9.78 2.55
CA ALA A 135 -3.44 9.91 1.36
C ALA A 135 -4.95 9.88 1.69
N LEU A 136 -5.36 9.07 2.68
CA LEU A 136 -6.73 9.01 3.17
C LEU A 136 -7.16 10.33 3.81
N ASP A 137 -6.34 10.89 4.70
CA ASP A 137 -6.61 12.17 5.35
C ASP A 137 -6.77 13.30 4.32
N GLU A 138 -5.87 13.38 3.35
CA GLU A 138 -5.97 14.39 2.29
C GLU A 138 -7.19 14.18 1.39
N ALA A 139 -7.51 12.93 1.03
CA ALA A 139 -8.69 12.62 0.21
C ALA A 139 -10.00 13.03 0.91
N VAL A 140 -10.10 12.85 2.23
CA VAL A 140 -11.24 13.30 3.03
C VAL A 140 -11.25 14.83 3.09
N THR A 141 -10.11 15.44 3.40
CA THR A 141 -9.99 16.90 3.60
C THR A 141 -10.31 17.68 2.33
N CYS A 142 -9.87 17.20 1.15
CA CYS A 142 -10.16 17.85 -0.12
C CYS A 142 -11.50 17.41 -0.74
N GLY A 143 -12.31 16.61 -0.04
CA GLY A 143 -13.64 16.19 -0.46
C GLY A 143 -13.66 15.18 -1.61
N ARG A 144 -12.53 14.53 -1.91
CA ARG A 144 -12.42 13.42 -2.86
C ARG A 144 -13.03 12.13 -2.32
N LEU A 145 -13.07 11.95 -1.01
CA LEU A 145 -13.74 10.85 -0.33
C LEU A 145 -14.88 11.38 0.55
N LYS A 146 -16.10 10.87 0.35
CA LYS A 146 -17.33 11.32 1.00
C LYS A 146 -18.09 10.13 1.61
N PRO A 147 -18.92 10.35 2.64
CA PRO A 147 -19.74 9.29 3.23
C PRO A 147 -20.59 8.58 2.17
N GLY A 148 -20.67 7.25 2.26
CA GLY A 148 -21.39 6.38 1.34
C GLY A 148 -20.54 5.83 0.18
N MET A 149 -19.39 6.45 -0.12
CA MET A 149 -18.49 6.00 -1.19
C MET A 149 -17.81 4.68 -0.84
N ILE A 150 -17.50 3.88 -1.86
CA ILE A 150 -16.69 2.67 -1.72
C ILE A 150 -15.24 3.01 -2.03
N VAL A 151 -14.39 2.92 -1.01
CA VAL A 151 -12.94 3.12 -1.12
C VAL A 151 -12.22 1.77 -1.05
N MET A 152 -11.26 1.58 -1.95
CA MET A 152 -10.34 0.43 -1.92
C MET A 152 -8.94 0.91 -1.56
N PHE A 153 -8.32 0.24 -0.60
CA PHE A 153 -6.93 0.43 -0.22
C PHE A 153 -6.11 -0.74 -0.75
N CYS A 154 -4.90 -0.50 -1.24
CA CYS A 154 -4.01 -1.59 -1.64
C CYS A 154 -2.55 -1.25 -1.32
N ALA A 155 -1.81 -2.21 -0.77
CA ALA A 155 -0.41 -2.02 -0.40
C ALA A 155 0.43 -3.25 -0.69
N PHE A 156 1.73 -3.02 -0.83
CA PHE A 156 2.78 -4.02 -0.75
C PHE A 156 3.94 -3.49 0.09
N GLY A 157 4.82 -4.37 0.55
CA GLY A 157 6.02 -3.99 1.28
C GLY A 157 7.06 -5.11 1.34
N ALA A 158 8.20 -4.79 1.95
CA ALA A 158 9.26 -5.74 2.24
C ALA A 158 8.71 -6.99 2.97
N GLY A 159 9.29 -8.15 2.69
CA GLY A 159 8.81 -9.43 3.22
C GLY A 159 8.93 -10.60 2.24
N PHE A 160 8.26 -10.60 1.08
CA PHE A 160 7.27 -9.62 0.59
C PHE A 160 5.93 -9.77 1.30
N THR A 161 5.23 -8.67 1.52
CA THR A 161 3.86 -8.65 2.05
C THR A 161 2.96 -7.78 1.17
N TRP A 162 1.69 -8.13 1.06
CA TRP A 162 0.70 -7.31 0.36
C TRP A 162 -0.71 -7.53 0.87
N GLY A 163 -1.57 -6.58 0.57
CA GLY A 163 -2.96 -6.65 0.97
C GLY A 163 -3.84 -5.59 0.35
N SER A 164 -5.14 -5.82 0.42
CA SER A 164 -6.16 -4.89 -0.02
C SER A 164 -7.35 -4.93 0.93
N MET A 165 -8.03 -3.81 1.07
CA MET A 165 -9.19 -3.65 1.92
C MET A 165 -10.23 -2.79 1.22
N VAL A 166 -11.47 -3.27 1.16
CA VAL A 166 -12.60 -2.50 0.62
C VAL A 166 -13.44 -2.00 1.78
N VAL A 167 -13.72 -0.70 1.80
CA VAL A 167 -14.44 -0.03 2.88
C VAL A 167 -15.58 0.78 2.29
N ARG A 168 -16.76 0.66 2.87
CA ARG A 168 -17.83 1.63 2.67
C ARG A 168 -17.59 2.79 3.62
N TRP A 169 -17.10 3.90 3.06
CA TRP A 169 -16.77 5.11 3.80
C TRP A 169 -18.02 5.78 4.35
#